data_AF-A0A9N9IGW7-F1
#
_entry.id   AF-A0A9N9IGW7-F1
#
_cell.length_a   1.000
_cell.length_b   1.000
_cell.length_c   1.000
_cell.angle_alpha   90.00
_cell.angle_beta   90.00
_cell.angle_gamma   90.00
#
_symmetry.space_group_name_H-M   'P 1'
#
loop_
_entity.id
_entity.type
_entity.pdbx_description
1 polymer ?
#
loop_
_entity_poly.entity_id
_entity_poly.type
_entity_poly.pdbx_seq_one_letter_code
_entity_poly.pdbx_strand_id
1 'polypeptide(L)'
;AYVEVLKEILSTGFKANKFFKKTEFTYIQKKRAEEVLFNALEAIVSENGEQAVTAQKLLANFSEVVNSATALRFWNGLRIREEKVNTQTAQIILQEKE
;
A
#
# COMPACT_ATOMS: atom_id res chain seq x y z
N ALA A 1 -12.77 1.27 -8.04
CA ALA A 1 -11.68 2.26 -8.26
C ALA A 1 -10.91 2.46 -6.95
N TYR A 2 -9.60 2.76 -6.99
CA TYR A 2 -8.79 2.99 -5.78
C TYR A 2 -9.31 4.13 -4.89
N VAL A 3 -9.94 5.13 -5.51
CA VAL A 3 -10.65 6.23 -4.84
C VAL A 3 -11.73 5.70 -3.89
N GLU A 4 -12.63 4.83 -4.36
CA GLU A 4 -13.71 4.27 -3.53
C GLU A 4 -13.18 3.41 -2.38
N VAL A 5 -12.12 2.62 -2.62
CA VAL A 5 -11.43 1.86 -1.56
C VAL A 5 -10.86 2.80 -0.50
N LEU A 6 -10.25 3.90 -0.93
CA LEU A 6 -9.70 4.90 -0.03
C LEU A 6 -10.80 5.62 0.75
N LYS A 7 -11.92 5.97 0.11
CA LYS A 7 -13.07 6.60 0.77
C LYS A 7 -13.65 5.72 1.88
N GLU A 8 -13.79 4.41 1.63
CA GLU A 8 -14.20 3.45 2.65
C GLU A 8 -13.23 3.43 3.85
N ILE A 9 -11.92 3.44 3.58
CA ILE A 9 -10.90 3.46 4.63
C ILE A 9 -10.92 4.77 5.42
N LEU A 10 -11.13 5.91 4.76
CA LEU A 10 -11.22 7.21 5.42
C LEU A 10 -12.42 7.27 6.37
N SER A 11 -13.56 6.69 5.99
CA SER A 11 -14.77 6.63 6.83
C SER A 11 -14.62 5.78 8.11
N THR A 12 -13.69 4.82 8.13
CA THR A 12 -13.51 3.86 9.25
C THR A 12 -12.21 4.07 10.04
N GLY A 13 -11.55 5.20 9.83
CA GLY A 13 -10.24 5.51 10.42
C GLY A 13 -9.08 5.03 9.54
N PHE A 14 -8.35 6.01 9.02
CA PHE A 14 -7.28 5.81 8.05
C PHE A 14 -6.03 5.17 8.64
N LYS A 15 -5.49 4.18 7.93
CA LYS A 15 -4.13 3.65 8.08
C LYS A 15 -3.61 3.26 6.71
N ALA A 16 -2.42 3.71 6.32
CA ALA A 16 -1.85 3.43 5.00
C ALA A 16 -1.77 1.92 4.70
N ASN A 17 -1.44 1.10 5.71
CA ASN A 17 -1.38 -0.35 5.53
C ASN A 17 -2.75 -1.01 5.24
N LYS A 18 -3.87 -0.41 5.64
CA LYS A 18 -5.21 -0.91 5.25
C LYS A 18 -5.40 -0.75 3.74
N PHE A 19 -4.98 0.39 3.20
CA PHE A 19 -5.04 0.65 1.76
C PHE A 19 -4.17 -0.34 0.99
N PHE A 20 -2.89 -0.45 1.34
CA PHE A 20 -1.98 -1.37 0.65
C PHE A 20 -2.40 -2.85 0.74
N LYS A 21 -3.07 -3.25 1.82
CA LYS A 21 -3.65 -4.60 1.94
C LYS A 21 -4.81 -4.85 0.98
N LYS A 22 -5.66 -3.83 0.75
CA LYS A 22 -6.85 -3.96 -0.13
C LYS A 22 -6.51 -3.85 -1.62
N THR A 23 -5.33 -3.35 -1.96
CA THR A 23 -4.92 -3.12 -3.35
C THR A 23 -3.99 -4.19 -3.93
N GLU A 24 -3.67 -5.22 -3.15
CA GLU A 24 -2.95 -6.44 -3.59
C GLU A 24 -1.61 -6.21 -4.31
N PHE A 25 -0.94 -5.08 -4.07
CA PHE A 25 0.39 -4.82 -4.63
C PHE A 25 1.46 -5.76 -4.04
N THR A 26 2.38 -6.19 -4.89
CA THR A 26 3.60 -6.91 -4.47
C THR A 26 4.66 -5.94 -3.94
N TYR A 27 5.69 -6.46 -3.26
CA TYR A 27 6.74 -5.60 -2.70
C TYR A 27 7.47 -4.78 -3.76
N ILE A 28 7.77 -5.37 -4.93
CA ILE A 28 8.40 -4.66 -6.04
C ILE A 28 7.55 -3.48 -6.56
N GLN A 29 6.24 -3.53 -6.33
CA GLN A 29 5.29 -2.49 -6.72
C GLN A 29 5.06 -1.44 -5.62
N LYS A 30 5.82 -1.46 -4.52
CA LYS A 30 5.67 -0.49 -3.41
C LYS A 30 5.56 0.96 -3.89
N LYS A 31 6.49 1.40 -4.75
CA LYS A 31 6.49 2.77 -5.26
C LYS A 31 5.21 3.10 -6.05
N ARG A 32 4.76 2.17 -6.89
CA ARG A 32 3.50 2.30 -7.62
C ARG A 32 2.30 2.34 -6.68
N ALA A 33 2.31 1.57 -5.59
CA ALA A 33 1.26 1.59 -4.58
C ALA A 33 1.17 2.95 -3.87
N GLU A 34 2.32 3.58 -3.59
CA GLU A 34 2.41 4.92 -3.03
C GLU A 34 1.87 5.97 -4.03
N GLU A 35 2.28 5.92 -5.29
CA GLU A 35 1.75 6.80 -6.35
C GLU A 35 0.23 6.66 -6.51
N VAL A 36 -0.30 5.44 -6.46
CA VAL A 36 -1.74 5.19 -6.52
C VAL A 36 -2.48 5.75 -5.30
N LEU A 37 -1.90 5.65 -4.10
CA LEU A 37 -2.46 6.28 -2.91
C LEU A 37 -2.47 7.81 -3.03
N PHE A 38 -1.38 8.40 -3.53
CA PHE A 38 -1.25 9.83 -3.75
C PHE A 38 -2.33 10.34 -4.71
N ASN A 39 -2.44 9.73 -5.90
CA ASN A 39 -3.43 10.11 -6.91
C ASN A 39 -4.87 9.94 -6.40
N ALA A 40 -5.13 8.90 -5.60
CA ALA A 40 -6.45 8.69 -5.01
C ALA A 40 -6.79 9.77 -3.96
N LEU A 41 -5.82 10.22 -3.17
CA LEU A 41 -6.02 11.33 -2.24
C LEU A 41 -6.28 12.65 -2.99
N GLU A 42 -5.52 12.93 -4.06
CA GLU A 42 -5.74 14.14 -4.87
C GLU A 42 -7.14 14.18 -5.47
N ALA A 43 -7.61 13.06 -6.03
CA ALA A 43 -8.96 12.96 -6.56
C ALA A 43 -10.03 13.26 -5.50
N ILE A 44 -9.87 12.72 -4.27
CA ILE A 44 -10.80 12.98 -3.16
C ILE A 44 -10.78 14.45 -2.74
N VAL A 45 -9.61 15.10 -2.73
CA VAL A 45 -9.51 16.53 -2.45
C VAL A 45 -10.24 17.35 -3.51
N SER A 46 -10.08 17.01 -4.79
CA SER A 46 -10.74 17.71 -5.90
C SER A 46 -12.26 17.57 -5.90
N GLU A 47 -12.80 16.45 -5.41
CA GLU A 47 -14.25 16.24 -5.28
C GLU A 47 -14.90 17.10 -4.17
N ASN A 48 -14.10 17.72 -3.30
CA ASN A 48 -14.52 18.64 -2.23
C ASN A 48 -15.66 18.10 -1.31
N GLY A 49 -15.68 16.78 -1.08
CA GLY A 49 -16.66 16.11 -0.22
C GLY A 49 -16.25 16.05 1.26
N GLU A 50 -17.03 15.34 2.08
CA GLU A 50 -16.83 15.18 3.54
C GLU A 50 -15.39 14.72 3.90
N GLN A 51 -14.79 13.92 3.02
CA GLN A 51 -13.46 13.35 3.24
C GLN A 51 -12.31 14.19 2.68
N ALA A 52 -12.60 15.28 1.95
CA ALA A 52 -11.59 16.12 1.30
C ALA A 52 -10.62 16.75 2.30
N VAL A 53 -11.12 17.24 3.44
CA VAL A 53 -10.27 17.81 4.50
C VAL A 53 -9.29 16.78 5.07
N THR A 54 -9.76 15.55 5.29
CA THR A 54 -8.89 14.47 5.78
C THR A 54 -7.89 14.07 4.71
N ALA A 55 -8.31 13.93 3.45
CA ALA A 55 -7.42 13.61 2.34
C ALA A 55 -6.33 14.68 2.17
N GLN A 56 -6.67 15.96 2.31
CA GLN A 56 -5.73 17.08 2.24
C GLN A 56 -4.68 17.01 3.36
N LYS A 57 -5.09 16.71 4.60
CA LYS A 57 -4.16 16.53 5.72
C LYS A 57 -3.20 15.36 5.50
N LEU A 58 -3.70 14.28 4.90
CA LEU A 58 -2.87 13.11 4.57
C LEU A 58 -1.89 13.40 3.44
N LEU A 59 -2.28 14.17 2.43
CA LEU A 59 -1.38 14.63 1.36
C LEU A 59 -0.27 15.54 1.90
N ALA A 60 -0.62 16.49 2.78
CA ALA A 60 0.36 17.39 3.38
C ALA A 60 1.44 16.63 4.17
N ASN A 61 1.08 15.49 4.77
CA ASN A 61 1.99 14.63 5.54
C ASN A 61 2.28 13.30 4.83
N PHE A 62 2.23 13.28 3.50
CA PHE A 62 2.24 12.03 2.72
C PHE A 62 3.48 11.16 3.00
N SER A 63 4.65 11.79 3.11
CA SER A 63 5.90 11.09 3.45
C SER A 63 5.79 10.35 4.79
N GLU A 64 5.21 10.98 5.80
CA GLU A 64 5.02 10.36 7.12
C GLU A 64 3.98 9.22 7.06
N VAL A 65 2.94 9.40 6.24
CA VAL A 65 1.88 8.40 6.03
C VAL A 65 2.46 7.11 5.45
N VAL A 66 3.22 7.20 4.35
CA VAL A 66 3.79 6.02 3.67
C VAL A 66 4.96 5.41 4.44
N ASN A 67 5.67 6.22 5.25
CA ASN A 67 6.75 5.75 6.13
C ASN A 67 6.29 5.45 7.57
N SER A 68 4.98 5.43 7.84
CA SER A 68 4.46 5.08 9.16
C SER A 68 4.89 3.67 9.57
N ALA A 69 5.06 3.44 10.87
CA ALA A 69 5.50 2.14 11.40
C ALA A 69 4.65 0.96 10.88
N THR A 70 3.34 1.17 10.71
CA THR A 70 2.44 0.15 10.19
C THR A 70 2.61 -0.12 8.70
N ALA A 71 2.91 0.91 7.90
CA ALA A 71 3.19 0.77 6.48
C ALA A 71 4.55 0.09 6.24
N LEU A 72 5.59 0.51 6.96
CA LEU A 72 6.91 -0.12 6.93
C LEU A 72 6.84 -1.60 7.33
N ARG A 73 6.11 -1.92 8.40
CA ARG A 73 5.92 -3.31 8.84
C ARG A 73 5.21 -4.16 7.79
N PHE A 74 4.21 -3.59 7.10
CA PHE A 74 3.52 -4.27 6.01
C PHE A 74 4.46 -4.59 4.84
N TRP A 75 5.19 -3.59 4.35
CA TRP A 75 6.11 -3.76 3.22
C TRP A 75 7.27 -4.71 3.54
N ASN A 76 7.86 -4.61 4.74
CA ASN A 76 8.90 -5.53 5.18
C ASN A 76 8.39 -6.97 5.28
N GLY A 77 7.14 -7.15 5.74
CA GLY A 77 6.50 -8.46 5.78
C GLY A 77 6.29 -9.06 4.40
N LEU A 78 5.89 -8.26 3.40
CA LEU A 78 5.79 -8.71 2.01
C LEU A 78 7.16 -9.09 1.44
N ARG A 79 8.18 -8.24 1.62
CA ARG A 79 9.55 -8.52 1.16
C ARG A 79 10.06 -9.88 1.63
N ILE A 80 9.95 -10.14 2.95
CA ILE A 80 10.44 -11.38 3.56
C ILE A 80 9.67 -12.60 3.00
N ARG A 81 8.36 -12.48 2.76
CA ARG A 81 7.55 -13.56 2.18
C ARG A 81 7.97 -13.86 0.75
N GLU A 82 8.13 -12.84 -0.07
CA GLU A 82 8.56 -13.00 -1.46
C GLU A 82 9.96 -13.60 -1.55
N GLU A 83 10.90 -13.13 -0.72
CA GLU A 83 12.25 -13.72 -0.62
C GLU A 83 12.19 -15.21 -0.23
N LYS A 84 11.39 -15.55 0.78
CA LYS A 84 11.23 -16.94 1.23
C LYS A 84 10.68 -17.84 0.13
N VAL A 85 9.64 -17.39 -0.59
CA VAL A 85 9.05 -18.14 -1.70
C VAL A 85 10.08 -18.34 -2.81
N ASN A 86 10.83 -17.30 -3.17
CA ASN A 86 11.86 -17.39 -4.20
C ASN A 86 12.96 -18.39 -3.83
N THR A 87 13.44 -18.38 -2.57
CA THR A 87 14.42 -19.35 -2.09
C THR A 87 13.88 -20.79 -2.13
N GLN A 88 12.65 -21.01 -1.70
CA GLN A 88 12.02 -22.34 -1.72
C GLN A 88 11.86 -22.86 -3.14
N THR A 89 11.36 -22.03 -4.06
CA THR A 89 11.22 -22.37 -5.48
C THR A 89 12.58 -22.73 -6.10
N ALA A 90 13.64 -21.96 -5.80
CA ALA A 90 14.98 -22.25 -6.30
C ALA A 90 15.52 -23.60 -5.79
N GLN A 91 15.27 -23.95 -4.53
CA GLN A 91 15.67 -25.23 -3.96
C GLN A 91 14.96 -26.41 -4.63
N ILE A 92 13.65 -26.30 -4.86
CA ILE A 92 12.87 -27.34 -5.55
C ILE A 92 13.41 -27.56 -6.97
N ILE A 93 13.63 -26.48 -7.73
CA ILE A 93 14.17 -26.56 -9.10
C ILE A 93 15.55 -27.22 -9.13
N LEU A 94 16.40 -26.99 -8.12
CA LEU A 94 17.71 -27.64 -8.02
C LEU A 94 17.55 -29.15 -7.76
N GLN A 95 16.65 -29.55 -6.87
CA GLN A 95 16.38 -30.96 -6.57
C GLN A 95 15.78 -31.74 -7.74
N GLU A 96 14.99 -31.11 -8.61
CA GLU A 96 14.41 -31.76 -9.80
C GLU A 96 15.42 -31.93 -10.95
N LYS A 97 16.57 -31.25 -10.88
CA LYS A 97 17.64 -31.31 -11.90
C LYS A 97 18.76 -32.30 -11.54
N GLU A 98 18.75 -32.83 -10.32
CA GLU A 98 19.61 -33.93 -9.87
C GLU A 98 18.94 -35.29 -10.13
#